data_AF-A0A9E5QZ97-F1
#
_entry.id   AF-A0A9E5QZ97-F1
#
_cell.length_a   1.000
_cell.length_b   1.000
_cell.length_c   1.000
_cell.angle_alpha   90.00
_cell.angle_beta   90.00
_cell.angle_gamma   90.00
#
_symmetry.space_group_name_H-M   'P 1'
#
loop_
_entity.id
_entity.type
_entity.pdbx_description
1 polymer ?
#
loop_
_entity_poly.entity_id
_entity_poly.type
_entity_poly.pdbx_seq_one_letter_code
_entity_poly.pdbx_strand_id
1 'polypeptide(L)'
;MLTEGPVIIRENESFTPQIVNRGGYLLETEAWLEIADTLVAQGGEQYLTLGNFDSFRQKRLKKLAPQPAWRKKFNYYRAYYYLDLVKVEELGPVPLPFPPLLPRIGTDFGEIVPGEAIILQNVHFEFDKDELLPESFPELQNLARLLHQQPDWQVSILGHTDSIGTEAKNLDLSQRRAAAVVAYLQAQGIGSARLHALGQGESQPLRPNDTPENRLINRRVEFVILPPEK
;
A
#
# COMPACT_ATOMS: atom_id res chain seq x y z
N MET A 1 27.86 -10.26 -17.06
CA MET A 1 27.79 -11.56 -17.79
C MET A 1 26.61 -12.31 -17.24
N LEU A 2 25.58 -12.56 -18.06
CA LEU A 2 24.50 -13.46 -17.69
C LEU A 2 25.09 -14.88 -17.63
N THR A 3 24.87 -15.59 -16.53
CA THR A 3 25.42 -16.92 -16.33
C THR A 3 24.88 -17.90 -17.38
N GLU A 4 25.66 -18.93 -17.74
CA GLU A 4 25.32 -19.97 -18.74
C GLU A 4 24.20 -20.94 -18.30
N GLY A 5 23.23 -20.45 -17.52
CA GLY A 5 22.16 -21.22 -16.91
C GLY A 5 22.10 -21.04 -15.39
N PRO A 6 21.13 -21.69 -14.73
CA PRO A 6 20.97 -21.66 -13.29
C PRO A 6 22.16 -22.34 -12.60
N VAL A 7 22.87 -21.60 -11.74
CA VAL A 7 23.92 -22.15 -10.88
C VAL A 7 23.25 -22.83 -9.69
N ILE A 8 23.50 -24.12 -9.51
CA ILE A 8 23.02 -24.85 -8.34
C ILE A 8 23.90 -24.45 -7.15
N ILE A 9 23.33 -23.65 -6.24
CA ILE A 9 23.93 -23.39 -4.94
C ILE A 9 23.79 -24.67 -4.09
N ARG A 10 24.87 -25.09 -3.43
CA ARG A 10 24.96 -26.42 -2.79
C ARG A 10 23.78 -26.68 -1.85
N GLU A 11 23.17 -27.86 -1.98
CA GLU A 11 22.14 -28.33 -1.04
C GLU A 11 22.72 -28.31 0.39
N ASN A 12 22.07 -27.55 1.29
CA ASN A 12 22.39 -27.33 2.72
C ASN A 12 23.06 -26.00 3.12
N GLU A 13 23.27 -25.04 2.22
CA GLU A 13 23.57 -23.67 2.66
C GLU A 13 22.29 -22.96 3.11
N SER A 14 22.26 -22.52 4.37
CA SER A 14 21.15 -21.75 4.93
C SER A 14 21.42 -20.27 4.71
N PHE A 15 20.74 -19.66 3.74
CA PHE A 15 20.84 -18.22 3.50
C PHE A 15 19.88 -17.48 4.43
N THR A 16 20.39 -16.44 5.10
CA THR A 16 19.54 -15.48 5.81
C THR A 16 19.33 -14.29 4.88
N PRO A 17 18.11 -14.06 4.38
CA PRO A 17 17.86 -12.94 3.50
C PRO A 17 18.04 -11.61 4.25
N GLN A 18 18.66 -10.61 3.60
CA GLN A 18 18.74 -9.25 4.14
C GLN A 18 17.37 -8.56 4.12
N ILE A 19 16.56 -8.87 3.11
CA ILE A 19 15.23 -8.31 2.89
C ILE A 19 14.21 -9.44 3.03
N VAL A 20 13.19 -9.21 3.87
CA VAL A 20 12.12 -10.18 4.11
C VAL A 20 10.80 -9.49 3.85
N ASN A 21 10.00 -10.02 2.92
CA ASN A 21 8.61 -9.63 2.82
C ASN A 21 7.85 -10.09 4.09
N ARG A 22 7.49 -9.14 4.95
CA ARG A 22 6.73 -9.38 6.19
C ARG A 22 5.22 -9.23 6.01
N GLY A 23 4.76 -8.63 4.91
CA GLY A 23 3.35 -8.34 4.62
C GLY A 23 2.53 -9.55 4.13
N GLY A 24 3.00 -10.77 4.39
CA GLY A 24 2.33 -11.99 3.96
C GLY A 24 2.45 -12.26 2.46
N TYR A 25 1.39 -12.85 1.87
CA TYR A 25 1.39 -13.24 0.46
C TYR A 25 1.16 -12.04 -0.45
N LEU A 26 1.95 -11.93 -1.51
CA LEU A 26 1.60 -11.07 -2.65
C LEU A 26 0.49 -11.80 -3.43
N LEU A 27 -0.68 -11.19 -3.51
CA LEU A 27 -1.90 -11.79 -4.09
C LEU A 27 -2.35 -11.14 -5.40
N GLU A 28 -1.55 -10.23 -5.97
CA GLU A 28 -1.83 -9.62 -7.27
C GLU A 28 -1.73 -10.68 -8.38
N THR A 29 -2.81 -10.85 -9.16
CA THR A 29 -2.92 -11.87 -10.23
C THR A 29 -3.21 -11.30 -11.61
N GLU A 30 -3.57 -10.02 -11.69
CA GLU A 30 -4.02 -9.38 -12.93
C GLU A 30 -2.99 -8.37 -13.47
N ALA A 31 -2.06 -7.91 -12.63
CA ALA A 31 -1.05 -6.91 -13.00
C ALA A 31 0.38 -7.26 -12.52
N TRP A 32 1.38 -6.61 -13.13
CA TRP A 32 2.76 -6.65 -12.65
C TRP A 32 2.92 -5.72 -11.44
N LEU A 33 3.47 -6.24 -10.35
CA LEU A 33 3.82 -5.47 -9.16
C LEU A 33 5.32 -5.17 -9.16
N GLU A 34 5.68 -3.89 -9.12
CA GLU A 34 7.06 -3.48 -8.85
C GLU A 34 7.38 -3.68 -7.36
N ILE A 35 8.55 -4.25 -7.07
CA ILE A 35 9.07 -4.41 -5.70
C ILE A 35 10.48 -3.86 -5.69
N ALA A 36 10.74 -2.90 -4.81
CA ALA A 36 12.04 -2.28 -4.64
C ALA A 36 12.41 -2.24 -3.16
N ASP A 37 13.67 -2.57 -2.87
CA ASP A 37 14.26 -2.46 -1.54
C ASP A 37 15.79 -2.32 -1.69
N THR A 38 16.50 -1.96 -0.62
CA THR A 38 17.97 -1.85 -0.65
C THR A 38 18.65 -2.84 0.29
N LEU A 39 19.77 -3.37 -0.20
CA LEU A 39 20.65 -4.26 0.53
C LEU A 39 22.00 -3.58 0.73
N VAL A 40 22.74 -4.02 1.74
CA VAL A 40 24.12 -3.56 1.97
C VAL A 40 25.06 -4.70 1.59
N ALA A 41 25.86 -4.47 0.55
CA ALA A 41 26.93 -5.40 0.18
C ALA A 41 28.08 -5.30 1.19
N GLN A 42 28.55 -6.45 1.67
CA GLN A 42 29.71 -6.58 2.57
C GLN A 42 31.02 -6.74 1.78
N GLY A 43 30.94 -6.97 0.47
CA GLY A 43 32.06 -7.12 -0.44
C GLY A 43 32.28 -8.57 -0.85
N GLY A 44 32.45 -8.79 -2.16
CA GLY A 44 32.68 -10.12 -2.75
C GLY A 44 31.43 -10.82 -3.26
N GLU A 45 30.24 -10.23 -3.08
CA GLU A 45 28.99 -10.75 -3.65
C GLU A 45 28.99 -10.64 -5.17
N GLN A 46 28.58 -11.72 -5.84
CA GLN A 46 28.53 -11.82 -7.30
C GLN A 46 27.12 -12.09 -7.83
N TYR A 47 26.20 -12.49 -6.95
CA TYR A 47 24.87 -12.97 -7.30
C TYR A 47 23.82 -12.38 -6.37
N LEU A 48 22.68 -11.99 -6.94
CA LEU A 48 21.46 -11.73 -6.20
C LEU A 48 20.65 -13.03 -6.12
N THR A 49 20.24 -13.43 -4.92
CA THR A 49 19.36 -14.58 -4.72
C THR A 49 17.99 -14.09 -4.27
N LEU A 50 16.94 -14.51 -4.98
CA LEU A 50 15.54 -14.22 -4.67
C LEU A 50 14.80 -15.53 -4.50
N GLY A 51 13.95 -15.65 -3.49
CA GLY A 51 13.11 -16.82 -3.33
C GLY A 51 12.67 -17.10 -1.91
N ASN A 52 12.31 -18.36 -1.68
CA ASN A 52 11.92 -18.85 -0.37
C ASN A 52 13.15 -19.39 0.38
N PHE A 53 13.53 -18.72 1.46
CA PHE A 53 14.67 -19.06 2.29
C PHE A 53 14.31 -19.94 3.51
N ASP A 54 13.06 -20.40 3.61
CA ASP A 54 12.67 -21.36 4.64
C ASP A 54 13.39 -22.70 4.48
N SER A 55 13.92 -23.24 5.58
CA SER A 55 14.57 -24.55 5.57
C SER A 55 13.59 -25.68 5.21
N PHE A 56 13.95 -26.47 4.19
CA PHE A 56 13.15 -27.62 3.74
C PHE A 56 13.02 -28.74 4.81
N ARG A 57 13.99 -28.84 5.74
CA ARG A 57 14.03 -29.89 6.79
C ARG A 57 12.80 -29.88 7.72
N GLN A 58 12.07 -28.79 7.83
CA GLN A 58 10.91 -28.67 8.71
C GLN A 58 9.56 -28.86 7.99
N LYS A 59 9.53 -29.00 6.66
CA LYS A 59 8.27 -29.04 5.91
C LYS A 59 7.82 -30.49 5.68
N ARG A 60 6.69 -30.87 6.28
CA ARG A 60 6.00 -32.14 5.98
C ARG A 60 5.52 -32.10 4.52
N LEU A 61 6.24 -32.78 3.63
CA LEU A 61 5.78 -33.01 2.26
C LEU A 61 4.46 -33.78 2.30
N LYS A 62 3.36 -33.11 1.94
CA LYS A 62 2.04 -33.73 1.82
C LYS A 62 1.74 -33.96 0.35
N LYS A 63 1.79 -35.22 -0.10
CA LYS A 63 1.31 -35.59 -1.43
C LYS A 63 -0.19 -35.26 -1.49
N LEU A 64 -0.58 -34.34 -2.37
CA LEU A 64 -1.98 -33.98 -2.55
C LEU A 64 -2.68 -35.15 -3.24
N ALA A 65 -3.60 -35.81 -2.53
CA ALA A 65 -4.51 -36.76 -3.15
C ALA A 65 -5.47 -35.99 -4.08
N PRO A 66 -5.83 -36.53 -5.26
CA PRO A 66 -6.83 -35.91 -6.12
C PRO A 66 -8.14 -35.75 -5.34
N GLN A 67 -8.61 -34.50 -5.18
CA GLN A 67 -9.82 -34.22 -4.42
C GLN A 67 -11.06 -34.09 -5.33
N PRO A 68 -12.26 -34.48 -4.86
CA PRO A 68 -13.51 -34.31 -5.59
C PRO A 68 -13.77 -32.84 -5.95
N ALA A 69 -14.45 -32.61 -7.08
CA ALA A 69 -14.66 -31.28 -7.67
C ALA A 69 -15.29 -30.23 -6.71
N TRP A 70 -16.09 -30.65 -5.72
CA TRP A 70 -16.71 -29.76 -4.74
C TRP A 70 -15.74 -29.21 -3.67
N ARG A 71 -14.54 -29.80 -3.54
CA ARG A 71 -13.45 -29.30 -2.67
C ARG A 71 -12.51 -28.30 -3.36
N LYS A 72 -12.79 -27.92 -4.62
CA LYS A 72 -12.09 -26.82 -5.33
C LYS A 72 -12.16 -25.47 -4.62
N LYS A 73 -12.99 -25.32 -3.58
CA LYS A 73 -13.14 -24.07 -2.80
C LYS A 73 -11.90 -23.71 -1.95
N PHE A 74 -10.96 -24.65 -1.75
CA PHE A 74 -9.63 -24.30 -1.21
C PHE A 74 -8.72 -23.95 -2.39
N ASN A 75 -8.63 -22.65 -2.68
CA ASN A 75 -7.76 -22.04 -3.68
C ASN A 75 -6.31 -22.54 -3.56
N TYR A 76 -5.89 -23.39 -4.49
CA TYR A 76 -4.49 -23.78 -4.68
C TYR A 76 -3.72 -22.74 -5.51
N TYR A 77 -3.93 -21.44 -5.31
CA TYR A 77 -3.09 -20.36 -5.90
C TYR A 77 -1.69 -20.29 -5.26
N ARG A 78 -1.17 -21.42 -4.77
CA ARG A 78 0.09 -21.53 -4.05
C ARG A 78 1.10 -22.28 -4.89
N ALA A 79 1.55 -21.68 -5.98
CA ALA A 79 2.90 -21.92 -6.46
C ALA A 79 3.23 -20.95 -7.59
N TYR A 80 4.41 -20.34 -7.46
CA TYR A 80 5.12 -19.52 -8.45
C TYR A 80 4.69 -18.04 -8.52
N TYR A 81 5.67 -17.18 -8.23
CA TYR A 81 5.68 -15.80 -8.66
C TYR A 81 6.43 -15.74 -9.99
N TYR A 82 5.90 -15.00 -10.95
CA TYR A 82 6.67 -14.59 -12.12
C TYR A 82 7.47 -13.35 -11.74
N LEU A 83 8.77 -13.38 -12.02
CA LEU A 83 9.66 -12.25 -11.84
C LEU A 83 10.10 -11.79 -13.22
N ASP A 84 9.98 -10.50 -13.49
CA ASP A 84 10.49 -9.87 -14.69
C ASP A 84 11.18 -8.55 -14.32
N LEU A 85 12.03 -8.06 -15.21
CA LEU A 85 12.73 -6.77 -15.08
C LEU A 85 13.51 -6.60 -13.76
N VAL A 86 14.09 -7.68 -13.24
CA VAL A 86 14.94 -7.62 -12.04
C VAL A 86 16.20 -6.81 -12.33
N LYS A 87 16.34 -5.68 -11.61
CA LYS A 87 17.47 -4.75 -11.74
C LYS A 87 18.12 -4.54 -10.38
N VAL A 88 19.45 -4.39 -10.39
CA VAL A 88 20.25 -3.95 -9.25
C VAL A 88 21.00 -2.71 -9.68
N GLU A 89 20.89 -1.64 -8.89
CA GLU A 89 21.58 -0.37 -9.11
C GLU A 89 22.44 -0.01 -7.91
N GLU A 90 23.64 0.50 -8.17
CA GLU A 90 24.51 1.05 -7.14
C GLU A 90 24.03 2.46 -6.76
N LEU A 91 23.64 2.66 -5.49
CA LEU A 91 23.15 3.95 -4.99
C LEU A 91 24.28 4.91 -4.57
N GLY A 92 25.55 4.51 -4.70
CA GLY A 92 26.71 5.29 -4.28
C GLY A 92 26.90 5.32 -2.75
N PRO A 93 27.75 6.24 -2.24
CA PRO A 93 28.03 6.35 -0.81
C PRO A 93 26.86 7.01 -0.09
N VAL A 94 25.97 6.22 0.48
CA VAL A 94 24.88 6.75 1.30
C VAL A 94 25.16 6.52 2.79
N PRO A 95 24.96 7.53 3.66
CA PRO A 95 25.18 7.36 5.09
C PRO A 95 24.30 6.26 5.69
N LEU A 96 24.92 5.33 6.40
CA LEU A 96 24.24 4.31 7.20
C LEU A 96 23.88 4.87 8.59
N PRO A 97 22.70 4.52 9.16
CA PRO A 97 21.71 3.60 8.61
C PRO A 97 20.81 4.29 7.58
N PHE A 98 20.66 3.68 6.41
CA PHE A 98 19.61 4.05 5.49
C PHE A 98 18.25 3.72 6.16
N PRO A 99 17.25 4.63 6.15
CA PRO A 99 15.89 4.21 6.48
C PRO A 99 15.48 3.07 5.53
N PRO A 100 14.80 2.01 6.01
CA PRO A 100 14.31 0.96 5.12
C PRO A 100 13.47 1.62 4.04
N LEU A 101 13.74 1.32 2.77
CA LEU A 101 12.86 1.75 1.70
C LEU A 101 11.52 1.07 1.98
N LEU A 102 10.51 1.87 2.27
CA LEU A 102 9.18 1.34 2.47
C LEU A 102 8.76 0.65 1.15
N PRO A 103 8.08 -0.50 1.20
CA PRO A 103 7.71 -1.23 0.01
C PRO A 103 6.86 -0.34 -0.90
N ARG A 104 7.39 -0.06 -2.10
CA ARG A 104 6.71 0.71 -3.14
C ARG A 104 5.63 -0.16 -3.74
N ILE A 105 4.38 -0.03 -3.29
CA ILE A 105 3.27 -0.74 -3.93
C ILE A 105 2.81 0.12 -5.10
N GLY A 106 3.01 -0.36 -6.32
CA GLY A 106 2.37 0.22 -7.50
C GLY A 106 0.86 -0.01 -7.42
N THR A 107 0.09 1.07 -7.29
CA THR A 107 -1.37 1.02 -7.18
C THR A 107 -2.03 1.95 -8.21
N ASP A 108 -3.36 1.89 -8.32
CA ASP A 108 -4.16 2.90 -9.04
C ASP A 108 -3.90 4.34 -8.53
N PHE A 109 -3.30 4.47 -7.34
CA PHE A 109 -2.90 5.74 -6.72
C PHE A 109 -1.41 6.08 -6.92
N GLY A 110 -0.71 5.36 -7.78
CA GLY A 110 0.74 5.51 -7.97
C GLY A 110 1.55 4.81 -6.87
N GLU A 111 2.75 5.33 -6.61
CA GLU A 111 3.65 4.84 -5.57
C GLU A 111 3.14 5.26 -4.20
N ILE A 112 2.86 4.28 -3.33
CA ILE A 112 2.40 4.53 -1.95
C ILE A 112 3.57 4.39 -0.98
N VAL A 113 3.87 5.48 -0.27
CA VAL A 113 4.85 5.52 0.82
C VAL A 113 4.13 5.69 2.17
N PRO A 114 4.21 4.72 3.10
CA PRO A 114 3.66 4.87 4.45
C PRO A 114 4.10 6.17 5.14
N GLY A 115 3.13 6.87 5.74
CA GLY A 115 3.30 8.19 6.34
C GLY A 115 3.11 9.37 5.38
N GLU A 116 3.14 9.15 4.06
CA GLU A 116 2.84 10.19 3.08
C GLU A 116 1.33 10.23 2.77
N ALA A 117 0.83 11.45 2.50
CA ALA A 117 -0.57 11.68 2.17
C ALA A 117 -0.80 11.58 0.66
N ILE A 118 -1.83 10.82 0.30
CA ILE A 118 -2.24 10.59 -1.08
C ILE A 118 -3.62 11.21 -1.28
N ILE A 119 -3.74 12.08 -2.29
CA ILE A 119 -5.01 12.74 -2.62
C ILE A 119 -5.93 11.76 -3.32
N LEU A 120 -7.16 11.61 -2.82
CA LEU A 120 -8.22 10.89 -3.52
C LEU A 120 -8.81 11.79 -4.60
N GLN A 121 -8.62 11.41 -5.86
CA GLN A 121 -9.10 12.18 -7.00
C GLN A 121 -10.62 12.05 -7.11
N ASN A 122 -11.30 13.15 -7.38
CA ASN A 122 -12.75 13.18 -7.61
C ASN A 122 -13.63 12.79 -6.41
N VAL A 123 -13.12 12.87 -5.18
CA VAL A 123 -13.98 12.76 -3.98
C VAL A 123 -14.64 14.11 -3.71
N HIS A 124 -15.95 14.16 -3.92
CA HIS A 124 -16.76 15.36 -3.84
C HIS A 124 -17.94 15.20 -2.88
N PHE A 125 -18.39 16.33 -2.35
CA PHE A 125 -19.50 16.40 -1.41
C PHE A 125 -20.52 17.44 -1.86
N GLU A 126 -21.77 17.22 -1.48
CA GLU A 126 -22.80 18.25 -1.58
C GLU A 126 -22.38 19.54 -0.88
N PHE A 127 -22.83 20.68 -1.39
CA PHE A 127 -22.42 21.99 -0.89
C PHE A 127 -22.76 22.14 0.60
N ASP A 128 -21.75 22.50 1.40
CA ASP A 128 -21.81 22.64 2.87
C ASP A 128 -22.28 21.37 3.62
N LYS A 129 -22.13 20.19 2.98
CA LYS A 129 -22.49 18.89 3.54
C LYS A 129 -21.32 17.90 3.49
N ASP A 130 -21.54 16.79 4.17
CA ASP A 130 -20.71 15.58 4.25
C ASP A 130 -21.29 14.40 3.44
N GLU A 131 -22.34 14.64 2.66
CA GLU A 131 -22.91 13.66 1.75
C GLU A 131 -22.05 13.52 0.48
N LEU A 132 -21.55 12.30 0.24
CA LEU A 132 -20.72 11.97 -0.91
C LEU A 132 -21.53 12.02 -2.21
N LEU A 133 -20.97 12.67 -3.23
CA LEU A 133 -21.57 12.67 -4.56
C LEU A 133 -21.31 11.35 -5.31
N PRO A 134 -22.23 10.92 -6.22
CA PRO A 134 -22.08 9.68 -6.99
C PRO A 134 -20.74 9.54 -7.72
N GLU A 135 -20.18 10.64 -8.20
CA GLU A 135 -18.90 10.70 -8.92
C GLU A 135 -17.70 10.29 -8.05
N SER A 136 -17.86 10.31 -6.72
CA SER A 136 -16.83 9.92 -5.76
C SER A 136 -16.67 8.41 -5.63
N PHE A 137 -17.72 7.65 -5.91
CA PHE A 137 -17.74 6.22 -5.61
C PHE A 137 -16.73 5.38 -6.41
N PRO A 138 -16.43 5.65 -7.69
CA PRO A 138 -15.38 4.94 -8.41
C PRO A 138 -14.01 5.01 -7.71
N GLU A 139 -13.60 6.21 -7.27
CA GLU A 139 -12.33 6.41 -6.55
C GLU A 139 -12.34 5.67 -5.21
N LEU A 140 -13.43 5.81 -4.44
CA LEU A 140 -13.57 5.15 -3.15
C LEU A 140 -13.63 3.62 -3.28
N GLN A 141 -14.16 3.10 -4.38
CA GLN A 141 -14.16 1.68 -4.68
C GLN A 141 -12.75 1.17 -5.01
N ASN A 142 -11.93 1.96 -5.71
CA ASN A 142 -10.52 1.65 -5.93
C ASN A 142 -9.75 1.59 -4.61
N LEU A 143 -9.98 2.57 -3.72
CA LEU A 143 -9.39 2.54 -2.38
C LEU A 143 -9.85 1.31 -1.59
N ALA A 144 -11.15 0.99 -1.61
CA ALA A 144 -11.66 -0.20 -0.92
C ALA A 144 -11.02 -1.49 -1.46
N ARG A 145 -10.84 -1.62 -2.78
CA ARG A 145 -10.17 -2.76 -3.41
C ARG A 145 -8.73 -2.90 -2.93
N LEU A 146 -7.98 -1.79 -2.89
CA LEU A 146 -6.63 -1.74 -2.37
C LEU A 146 -6.57 -2.17 -0.89
N LEU A 147 -7.49 -1.68 -0.05
CA LEU A 147 -7.52 -2.04 1.37
C LEU A 147 -7.95 -3.48 1.64
N HIS A 148 -8.67 -4.11 0.71
CA HIS A 148 -8.92 -5.56 0.73
C HIS A 148 -7.68 -6.36 0.36
N GLN A 149 -6.86 -5.88 -0.57
CA GLN A 149 -5.59 -6.50 -0.95
C GLN A 149 -4.52 -6.36 0.16
N GLN A 150 -4.62 -5.31 0.98
CA GLN A 150 -3.66 -4.99 2.04
C GLN A 150 -4.32 -5.07 3.43
N PRO A 151 -4.63 -6.28 3.96
CA PRO A 151 -5.41 -6.44 5.18
C PRO A 151 -4.74 -5.89 6.45
N ASP A 152 -3.42 -5.77 6.44
CA ASP A 152 -2.62 -5.30 7.59
C ASP A 152 -2.48 -3.77 7.65
N TRP A 153 -2.92 -3.06 6.62
CA TRP A 153 -2.80 -1.61 6.57
C TRP A 153 -3.83 -0.93 7.47
N GLN A 154 -3.33 -0.03 8.30
CA GLN A 154 -4.13 0.99 8.98
C GLN A 154 -4.07 2.29 8.17
N VAL A 155 -5.20 2.98 8.06
CA VAL A 155 -5.37 4.12 7.18
C VAL A 155 -6.04 5.26 7.91
N SER A 156 -5.47 6.45 7.78
CA SER A 156 -6.13 7.69 8.17
C SER A 156 -6.68 8.40 6.95
N ILE A 157 -7.97 8.74 6.97
CA ILE A 157 -8.63 9.60 5.99
C ILE A 157 -8.59 11.03 6.53
N LEU A 158 -8.00 11.93 5.76
CA LEU A 158 -7.84 13.34 6.11
C LEU A 158 -8.82 14.19 5.30
N GLY A 159 -9.66 14.97 5.98
CA GLY A 159 -10.54 15.94 5.34
C GLY A 159 -9.97 17.35 5.39
N HIS A 160 -10.09 18.10 4.29
CA HIS A 160 -9.65 19.49 4.21
C HIS A 160 -10.76 20.40 3.67
N THR A 161 -10.75 21.67 4.08
CA THR A 161 -11.63 22.72 3.57
C THR A 161 -10.81 23.87 2.98
N ASP A 162 -11.50 24.82 2.33
CA ASP A 162 -10.92 26.13 2.08
C ASP A 162 -11.03 27.03 3.33
N SER A 163 -10.56 28.27 3.20
CA SER A 163 -10.59 29.25 4.30
C SER A 163 -11.92 30.03 4.42
N ILE A 164 -13.00 29.58 3.79
CA ILE A 164 -14.28 30.28 3.89
C ILE A 164 -15.02 29.77 5.12
N GLY A 165 -15.33 30.68 6.05
CA GLY A 165 -16.01 30.36 7.29
C GLY A 165 -15.11 30.54 8.49
N THR A 166 -15.51 29.97 9.62
CA THR A 166 -14.71 29.98 10.86
C THR A 166 -13.93 28.68 10.97
N GLU A 167 -12.71 28.73 11.48
CA GLU A 167 -11.87 27.57 11.74
C GLU A 167 -12.62 26.40 12.40
N ALA A 168 -13.38 26.67 13.46
CA ALA A 168 -14.16 25.63 14.17
C ALA A 168 -15.20 24.93 13.27
N LYS A 169 -15.86 25.67 12.37
CA LYS A 169 -16.83 25.10 11.41
C LYS A 169 -16.10 24.28 10.34
N ASN A 170 -14.96 24.77 9.87
CA ASN A 170 -14.15 24.10 8.87
C ASN A 170 -13.55 22.80 9.41
N LEU A 171 -13.13 22.79 10.68
CA LEU A 171 -12.68 21.60 11.37
C LEU A 171 -13.82 20.57 11.53
N ASP A 172 -15.00 21.00 11.97
CA ASP A 172 -16.17 20.11 12.06
C ASP A 172 -16.57 19.52 10.68
N LEU A 173 -16.67 20.37 9.66
CA LEU A 173 -17.07 19.95 8.31
C LEU A 173 -16.06 18.96 7.72
N SER A 174 -14.76 19.23 7.82
CA SER A 174 -13.73 18.30 7.36
C SER A 174 -13.75 16.98 8.11
N GLN A 175 -13.98 16.99 9.43
CA GLN A 175 -14.09 15.78 10.24
C GLN A 175 -15.28 14.92 9.81
N ARG A 176 -16.46 15.53 9.57
CA ARG A 176 -17.65 14.83 9.08
C ARG A 176 -17.43 14.23 7.70
N ARG A 177 -16.78 14.96 6.78
CA ARG A 177 -16.42 14.47 5.44
C ARG A 177 -15.48 13.27 5.49
N ALA A 178 -14.44 13.33 6.32
CA ALA A 178 -13.55 12.18 6.54
C ALA A 178 -14.31 10.98 7.13
N ALA A 179 -15.24 11.23 8.07
CA ALA A 179 -16.08 10.19 8.65
C ALA A 179 -17.04 9.55 7.64
N ALA A 180 -17.60 10.33 6.70
CA ALA A 180 -18.45 9.82 5.63
C ALA A 180 -17.69 8.86 4.70
N VAL A 181 -16.44 9.18 4.36
CA VAL A 181 -15.56 8.29 3.59
C VAL A 181 -15.24 7.01 4.37
N VAL A 182 -14.91 7.13 5.67
CA VAL A 182 -14.70 5.95 6.53
C VAL A 182 -15.95 5.08 6.59
N ALA A 183 -17.13 5.67 6.76
CA ALA A 183 -18.40 4.94 6.79
C ALA A 183 -18.66 4.20 5.47
N TYR A 184 -18.36 4.82 4.33
CA TYR A 184 -18.41 4.15 3.03
C TYR A 184 -17.45 2.94 2.97
N LEU A 185 -16.19 3.10 3.37
CA LEU A 185 -15.20 2.01 3.36
C LEU A 185 -15.59 0.86 4.29
N GLN A 186 -16.18 1.17 5.45
CA GLN A 186 -16.74 0.16 6.35
C GLN A 186 -17.90 -0.59 5.70
N ALA A 187 -18.78 0.09 4.98
CA ALA A 187 -19.86 -0.54 4.22
C ALA A 187 -19.32 -1.45 3.09
N GLN A 188 -18.12 -1.17 2.56
CA GLN A 188 -17.39 -2.04 1.64
C GLN A 188 -16.67 -3.22 2.34
N GLY A 189 -16.81 -3.36 3.66
CA GLY A 189 -16.29 -4.49 4.44
C GLY A 189 -14.89 -4.28 5.03
N ILE A 190 -14.35 -3.07 5.01
CA ILE A 190 -13.07 -2.76 5.67
C ILE A 190 -13.29 -2.66 7.19
N GLY A 191 -12.46 -3.36 7.96
CA GLY A 191 -12.58 -3.39 9.42
C GLY A 191 -12.42 -2.00 10.06
N SER A 192 -13.30 -1.64 10.99
CA SER A 192 -13.30 -0.33 11.64
C SER A 192 -12.00 0.00 12.38
N ALA A 193 -11.33 -1.00 12.95
CA ALA A 193 -10.05 -0.84 13.65
C ALA A 193 -8.90 -0.41 12.72
N ARG A 194 -9.09 -0.49 11.40
CA ARG A 194 -8.09 -0.10 10.39
C ARG A 194 -8.30 1.33 9.87
N LEU A 195 -9.40 1.98 10.24
CA LEU A 195 -9.83 3.24 9.61
C LEU A 195 -9.95 4.34 10.66
N HIS A 196 -9.26 5.45 10.40
CA HIS A 196 -9.32 6.65 11.23
C HIS A 196 -9.79 7.82 10.38
N ALA A 197 -10.71 8.64 10.89
CA ALA A 197 -11.15 9.87 10.25
C ALA A 197 -10.57 11.07 11.00
N LEU A 198 -9.89 11.97 10.29
CA LEU A 198 -9.29 13.17 10.87
C LEU A 198 -9.66 14.41 10.02
N GLY A 199 -10.34 15.37 10.63
CA GLY A 199 -10.55 16.69 10.04
C GLY A 199 -9.34 17.58 10.25
N GLN A 200 -8.84 18.19 9.18
CA GLN A 200 -7.73 19.17 9.22
C GLN A 200 -8.22 20.61 9.01
N GLY A 201 -9.51 20.80 8.71
CA GLY A 201 -10.10 22.09 8.36
C GLY A 201 -9.31 22.80 7.27
N GLU A 202 -9.05 24.08 7.49
CA GLU A 202 -8.29 24.94 6.57
C GLU A 202 -6.79 25.02 6.90
N SER A 203 -6.32 24.28 7.92
CA SER A 203 -4.98 24.44 8.50
C SER A 203 -3.83 23.95 7.60
N GLN A 204 -4.12 23.11 6.62
CA GLN A 204 -3.14 22.50 5.70
C GLN A 204 -3.55 22.73 4.22
N PRO A 205 -3.47 23.98 3.72
CA PRO A 205 -3.82 24.29 2.33
C PRO A 205 -2.71 23.84 1.35
N LEU A 206 -3.08 23.22 0.23
CA LEU A 206 -2.13 22.92 -0.86
C LEU A 206 -1.84 24.15 -1.73
N ARG A 207 -2.78 25.09 -1.77
CA ARG A 207 -2.69 26.34 -2.52
C ARG A 207 -3.17 27.51 -1.66
N PRO A 208 -2.69 28.74 -1.92
CA PRO A 208 -3.21 29.92 -1.22
C PRO A 208 -4.73 30.06 -1.41
N ASN A 209 -5.49 30.46 -0.39
CA ASN A 209 -6.95 30.60 -0.49
C ASN A 209 -7.43 31.90 -1.21
N ASP A 210 -6.57 32.48 -2.05
CA ASP A 210 -6.77 33.77 -2.70
C ASP A 210 -7.78 33.72 -3.86
N THR A 211 -7.80 32.64 -4.64
CA THR A 211 -8.70 32.47 -5.79
C THR A 211 -9.74 31.37 -5.57
N PRO A 212 -10.94 31.46 -6.21
CA PRO A 212 -11.92 30.37 -6.20
C PRO A 212 -11.34 29.03 -6.65
N GLU A 213 -10.45 29.04 -7.64
CA GLU A 213 -9.81 27.85 -8.19
C GLU A 213 -8.88 27.18 -7.16
N ASN A 214 -8.07 27.98 -6.45
CA ASN A 214 -7.20 27.46 -5.41
C ASN A 214 -7.98 26.93 -4.21
N ARG A 215 -9.08 27.61 -3.85
CA ARG A 215 -9.99 27.13 -2.79
C ARG A 215 -10.62 25.79 -3.15
N LEU A 216 -10.98 25.58 -4.41
CA LEU A 216 -11.51 24.29 -4.87
C LEU A 216 -10.49 23.17 -4.67
N ILE A 217 -9.20 23.42 -4.97
CA ILE A 217 -8.11 22.46 -4.76
C ILE A 217 -7.93 22.12 -3.27
N ASN A 218 -8.14 23.08 -2.37
CA ASN A 218 -8.01 22.86 -0.93
C ASN A 218 -9.16 22.03 -0.35
N ARG A 219 -10.34 22.02 -0.98
CA ARG A 219 -11.50 21.19 -0.63
C ARG A 219 -11.27 19.75 -1.13
N ARG A 220 -10.47 18.99 -0.40
CA ARG A 220 -10.03 17.65 -0.81
C ARG A 220 -10.08 16.65 0.33
N VAL A 221 -9.93 15.38 -0.03
CA VAL A 221 -9.73 14.28 0.90
C VAL A 221 -8.44 13.57 0.54
N GLU A 222 -7.67 13.22 1.55
CA GLU A 222 -6.45 12.44 1.42
C GLU A 222 -6.56 11.15 2.24
N PHE A 223 -5.74 10.16 1.93
CA PHE A 223 -5.50 9.04 2.82
C PHE A 223 -4.00 8.89 3.09
N VAL A 224 -3.68 8.39 4.29
CA VAL A 224 -2.32 8.10 4.73
C VAL A 224 -2.29 6.67 5.25
N ILE A 225 -1.33 5.87 4.78
CA ILE A 225 -1.04 4.57 5.39
C ILE A 225 -0.22 4.80 6.65
N LEU A 226 -0.72 4.33 7.79
CA LEU A 226 0.00 4.47 9.05
C LEU A 226 1.15 3.45 9.10
N PRO A 227 2.36 3.86 9.51
CA PRO A 227 3.45 2.92 9.73
C PRO A 227 3.05 1.91 10.81
N PRO A 228 3.51 0.64 10.71
CA PRO A 228 3.22 -0.36 11.73
C PRO A 228 3.71 0.09 13.10
N GLU A 229 2.88 -0.08 14.13
CA GLU A 229 3.29 0.16 15.51
C GLU A 229 4.52 -0.72 15.82
N LYS A 230 5.58 -0.12 16.36
CA LYS A 230 6.85 -0.78 16.68
C LYS A 230 6.74 -1.71 17.88
#